data_AF-A0A091HK44-F1
#
_entry.id   AF-A0A091HK44-F1
#
_cell.length_a   1.000
_cell.length_b   1.000
_cell.length_c   1.000
_cell.angle_alpha   90.00
_cell.angle_beta   90.00
_cell.angle_gamma   90.00
#
_symmetry.space_group_name_H-M   'P 1'
#
loop_
_entity.id
_entity.type
_entity.pdbx_description
1 polymer ?
#
loop_
_entity_poly.entity_id
_entity_poly.type
_entity_poly.pdbx_seq_one_letter_code
_entity_poly.pdbx_strand_id
1 'polypeptide(L)'
;LVGQVKKGLCVLIHHNLVRFQVQKRGVVEYEAQCGRVLRILRYPRYIYTAKSLYGDTGELLVEELLLNGKMTMSSLVRKVADRLTETMEDGKTMDYADVSATFVRLADTHFVQRCPLVPEAPETPQVPPPPAPTLVVNEKDMYVVPRLNLVGKGKRRRSCEEEMGEHKAKKQKQEEGDSTEPPPDDGIYWQVNIDRFHQHFRDQSIVSAVANRMDQTSSEIVRAMLRMSEVTTSSGAPYTHPLSSNEIFRALPAGYNIGKQVLDQYLTLLADDPLEFVGKSGDSGGGMYTVSILWGSDPPHPSSPTTPNVFGSRCARIFRLLLRKKHLEQKQVEDFAMIPAKEAKDMLYKMLSENFVSLQEIPKTPDHAPSRTFYLYTVNVLSSARMLLHRCYKSVANLMERRQHETKENKRLLEKSQRVEAILASMQATGAEEVQLQEIEEMITAPERQQLESLKRNVNKIDASENQVDETIFVLESFIESTMRKP
;
A
#
# COMPACT_ATOMS: atom_id res chain seq x y z
N LEU A 1 10.49 31.11 15.37
CA LEU A 1 10.03 29.77 15.80
C LEU A 1 8.55 29.51 15.48
N VAL A 2 7.59 30.27 16.04
CA VAL A 2 6.14 30.02 15.86
C VAL A 2 5.69 29.97 14.40
N GLY A 3 6.19 30.88 13.55
CA GLY A 3 5.86 30.87 12.11
C GLY A 3 6.34 29.60 11.38
N GLN A 4 7.49 29.03 11.76
CA GLN A 4 7.99 27.78 11.19
C GLN A 4 7.17 26.58 11.66
N VAL A 5 6.75 26.57 12.93
CA VAL A 5 5.86 25.53 13.48
C VAL A 5 4.51 25.54 12.76
N LYS A 6 3.91 26.71 12.54
CA LYS A 6 2.66 26.85 11.78
C LYS A 6 2.79 26.30 10.35
N LYS A 7 3.89 26.61 9.66
CA LYS A 7 4.17 26.06 8.32
C LYS A 7 4.31 24.53 8.35
N GLY A 8 5.06 23.99 9.31
CA GLY A 8 5.23 22.54 9.49
C GLY A 8 3.90 21.83 9.75
N LEU A 9 3.09 22.34 10.68
CA LEU A 9 1.77 21.79 10.98
C LEU A 9 0.83 21.86 9.78
N CYS A 10 0.84 22.96 9.03
CA CYS A 10 0.03 23.11 7.81
C CYS A 10 0.35 21.99 6.80
N VAL A 11 1.64 21.75 6.52
CA VAL A 11 2.08 20.67 5.62
C VAL A 11 1.64 19.31 6.14
N LEU A 12 1.85 19.02 7.43
CA LEU A 12 1.48 17.72 8.02
C LEU A 12 -0.04 17.46 7.99
N ILE A 13 -0.85 18.50 8.20
CA ILE A 13 -2.32 18.40 8.12
C ILE A 13 -2.79 18.26 6.66
N HIS A 14 -2.11 18.91 5.72
CA HIS A 14 -2.40 18.79 4.29
C HIS A 14 -2.20 17.35 3.80
N HIS A 15 -1.14 16.67 4.25
CA HIS A 15 -0.88 15.25 3.94
C HIS A 15 -1.59 14.25 4.86
N ASN A 16 -2.51 14.69 5.73
CA ASN A 16 -3.24 13.85 6.69
C ASN A 16 -2.34 13.06 7.66
N LEU A 17 -1.15 13.58 7.97
CA LEU A 17 -0.20 12.95 8.92
C LEU A 17 -0.49 13.36 10.37
N VAL A 18 -1.18 14.48 10.56
CA VAL A 18 -1.57 15.03 11.87
C VAL A 18 -3.08 15.27 11.87
N ARG A 19 -3.74 14.86 12.96
CA ARG A 19 -5.12 15.24 13.26
C ARG A 19 -5.12 16.38 14.28
N PHE A 20 -6.18 17.17 14.25
CA PHE A 20 -6.39 18.22 15.23
C PHE A 20 -7.77 18.06 15.88
N GLN A 21 -7.88 18.37 17.16
CA GLN A 21 -9.13 18.33 17.90
C GLN A 21 -9.22 19.54 18.84
N VAL A 22 -10.43 20.07 19.02
CA VAL A 22 -10.70 21.16 19.95
C VAL A 22 -11.02 20.55 21.32
N GLN A 23 -10.19 20.83 22.31
CA GLN A 23 -10.42 20.42 23.69
C GLN A 23 -11.49 21.29 24.38
N LYS A 24 -12.00 20.83 25.53
CA LYS A 24 -13.06 21.50 26.33
C LYS A 24 -12.75 22.96 26.71
N ARG A 25 -11.48 23.37 26.69
CA ARG A 25 -11.02 24.75 26.99
C ARG A 25 -10.83 25.64 25.76
N GLY A 26 -11.22 25.19 24.57
CA GLY A 26 -11.02 25.92 23.32
C GLY A 26 -9.57 25.90 22.80
N VAL A 27 -8.72 25.02 23.35
CA VAL A 27 -7.36 24.80 22.86
C VAL A 27 -7.37 23.74 21.78
N VAL A 28 -6.66 23.99 20.67
CA VAL A 28 -6.49 23.02 19.58
C VAL A 28 -5.26 22.16 19.88
N GLU A 29 -5.48 20.87 20.04
CA GLU A 29 -4.41 19.90 20.17
C GLU A 29 -4.16 19.19 18.84
N TYR A 30 -2.90 18.90 18.56
CA TYR A 30 -2.44 18.23 17.35
C TYR A 30 -1.85 16.87 17.71
N GLU A 31 -2.32 15.81 17.07
CA GLU A 31 -1.89 14.43 17.30
C GLU A 31 -1.30 13.84 16.01
N ALA A 32 -0.08 13.32 16.08
CA ALA A 32 0.58 12.69 14.95
C ALA A 32 0.11 11.24 14.77
N GLN A 33 -0.26 10.90 13.54
CA GLN A 33 -0.73 9.56 13.19
C GLN A 33 0.42 8.66 12.74
N CYS A 34 1.13 8.05 13.69
CA CYS A 34 2.30 7.21 13.41
C CYS A 34 2.04 6.13 12.33
N GLY A 35 0.91 5.41 12.45
CA GLY A 35 0.52 4.40 11.45
C GLY A 35 0.41 4.97 10.04
N ARG A 36 -0.15 6.18 9.88
CA ARG A 36 -0.32 6.84 8.57
C ARG A 36 1.02 7.30 7.98
N VAL A 37 1.97 7.72 8.83
CA VAL A 37 3.34 8.09 8.42
C VAL A 37 4.08 6.86 7.87
N LEU A 38 3.97 5.71 8.54
CA LEU A 38 4.58 4.47 8.05
C LEU A 38 4.00 4.04 6.68
N ARG A 39 2.75 4.40 6.36
CA ARG A 39 2.16 4.13 5.04
C ARG A 39 2.81 4.89 3.88
N ILE A 40 3.66 5.90 4.13
CA ILE A 40 4.42 6.58 3.07
C ILE A 40 5.34 5.57 2.35
N LEU A 41 5.90 4.61 3.08
CA LEU A 41 6.71 3.53 2.51
C LEU A 41 5.97 2.73 1.42
N ARG A 42 4.63 2.67 1.49
CA ARG A 42 3.78 1.91 0.58
C ARG A 42 3.34 2.64 -0.67
N TYR A 43 3.69 3.92 -0.81
CA TYR A 43 3.23 4.73 -1.95
C TYR A 43 3.55 4.10 -3.30
N PRO A 44 4.77 3.57 -3.55
CA PRO A 44 5.08 2.90 -4.82
C PRO A 44 4.14 1.74 -5.12
N ARG A 45 3.77 0.95 -4.10
CA ARG A 45 2.88 -0.19 -4.26
C ARG A 45 1.43 0.23 -4.55
N TYR A 46 0.94 1.29 -3.92
CA TYR A 46 -0.39 1.85 -4.23
C TYR A 46 -0.45 2.34 -5.68
N ILE A 47 0.56 3.08 -6.12
CA ILE A 47 0.66 3.62 -7.48
C ILE A 47 0.69 2.48 -8.51
N TYR A 48 1.54 1.47 -8.29
CA TYR A 48 1.62 0.28 -9.15
C TYR A 48 0.30 -0.50 -9.23
N THR A 49 -0.42 -0.59 -8.12
CA THR A 49 -1.73 -1.26 -8.07
C THR A 49 -2.78 -0.47 -8.84
N ALA A 50 -2.77 0.86 -8.71
CA ALA A 50 -3.65 1.73 -9.49
C ALA A 50 -3.37 1.60 -11.01
N LYS A 51 -2.09 1.54 -11.41
CA LYS A 51 -1.68 1.26 -12.79
C LYS A 51 -2.24 -0.07 -13.29
N SER A 52 -2.14 -1.11 -12.47
CA SER A 52 -2.58 -2.47 -12.83
C SER A 52 -4.09 -2.59 -13.02
N LEU A 53 -4.89 -1.79 -12.29
CA LEU A 53 -6.35 -1.84 -12.33
C LEU A 53 -6.97 -0.83 -13.31
N TYR A 54 -6.33 0.33 -13.50
CA TYR A 54 -6.91 1.49 -14.20
C TYR A 54 -6.01 2.09 -15.28
N GLY A 55 -4.85 1.47 -15.56
CA GLY A 55 -3.88 1.96 -16.53
C GLY A 55 -3.13 3.21 -16.08
N ASP A 56 -2.41 3.83 -17.00
CA ASP A 56 -1.52 4.98 -16.71
C ASP A 56 -2.29 6.21 -16.19
N THR A 57 -3.54 6.40 -16.61
CA THR A 57 -4.38 7.49 -16.08
C THR A 57 -4.68 7.30 -14.59
N GLY A 58 -4.99 6.08 -14.16
CA GLY A 58 -5.23 5.77 -12.74
C GLY A 58 -3.96 5.84 -11.90
N GLU A 59 -2.81 5.45 -12.47
CA GLU A 59 -1.49 5.59 -11.87
C GLU A 59 -1.21 7.04 -11.46
N LEU A 60 -1.32 7.97 -12.41
CA LEU A 60 -1.05 9.39 -12.20
C LEU A 60 -2.06 10.06 -11.26
N LEU A 61 -3.34 9.67 -11.33
CA LEU A 61 -4.36 10.18 -10.40
C LEU A 61 -4.01 9.85 -8.94
N VAL A 62 -3.60 8.60 -8.67
CA VAL A 62 -3.23 8.16 -7.33
C VAL A 62 -1.88 8.76 -6.92
N GLU A 63 -0.91 8.84 -7.83
CA GLU A 63 0.39 9.49 -7.58
C GLU A 63 0.21 10.96 -7.14
N GLU A 64 -0.54 11.76 -7.90
CA GLU A 64 -0.76 13.18 -7.58
C GLU A 64 -1.49 13.35 -6.25
N LEU A 65 -2.47 12.49 -5.93
CA LEU A 65 -3.15 12.53 -4.63
C LEU A 65 -2.22 12.14 -3.47
N LEU A 66 -1.34 11.15 -3.63
CA LEU A 66 -0.41 10.75 -2.58
C LEU A 66 0.70 11.80 -2.34
N LEU A 67 1.24 12.38 -3.42
CA LEU A 67 2.33 13.34 -3.36
C LEU A 67 1.88 14.73 -2.92
N ASN A 68 0.68 15.18 -3.32
CA ASN A 68 0.14 16.48 -2.91
C ASN A 68 -0.76 16.39 -1.68
N GLY A 69 -1.31 15.23 -1.33
CA GLY A 69 -2.20 15.07 -0.16
C GLY A 69 -3.67 15.35 -0.50
N LYS A 70 -4.11 16.60 -0.36
CA LYS A 70 -5.52 17.00 -0.56
C LYS A 70 -5.67 17.80 -1.84
N MET A 71 -6.48 17.34 -2.77
CA MET A 71 -6.74 18.04 -4.03
C MET A 71 -8.21 18.03 -4.42
N THR A 72 -8.66 19.07 -5.12
CA THR A 72 -9.97 19.10 -5.78
C THR A 72 -9.93 18.26 -7.05
N MET A 73 -11.11 17.80 -7.51
CA MET A 73 -11.21 16.99 -8.73
C MET A 73 -10.76 17.77 -9.96
N SER A 74 -11.18 19.04 -10.07
CA SER A 74 -10.83 19.93 -11.19
C SER A 74 -9.31 20.14 -11.32
N SER A 75 -8.62 20.39 -10.21
CA SER A 75 -7.17 20.57 -10.18
C SER A 75 -6.43 19.29 -10.53
N LEU A 76 -6.89 18.16 -9.99
CA LEU A 76 -6.31 16.85 -10.23
C LEU A 76 -6.44 16.43 -11.70
N VAL A 77 -7.64 16.52 -12.28
CA VAL A 77 -7.90 16.18 -13.69
C VAL A 77 -7.04 17.02 -14.62
N ARG A 78 -6.92 18.33 -14.35
CA ARG A 78 -6.06 19.23 -15.13
C ARG A 78 -4.59 18.80 -15.11
N LYS A 79 -4.02 18.61 -13.91
CA LYS A 79 -2.61 18.21 -13.76
C LYS A 79 -2.32 16.88 -14.45
N VAL A 80 -3.19 15.88 -14.29
CA VAL A 80 -2.99 14.56 -14.90
C VAL A 80 -3.10 14.63 -16.42
N ALA A 81 -4.07 15.36 -16.96
CA ALA A 81 -4.20 15.54 -18.40
C ALA A 81 -2.99 16.27 -19.00
N ASP A 82 -2.45 17.28 -18.32
CA ASP A 82 -1.24 17.98 -18.73
C ASP A 82 -0.04 17.03 -18.77
N ARG A 83 0.21 16.28 -17.66
CA ARG A 83 1.31 15.29 -17.58
C ARG A 83 1.19 14.17 -18.62
N LEU A 84 -0.01 13.64 -18.86
CA LEU A 84 -0.22 12.62 -19.89
C LEU A 84 0.05 13.16 -21.29
N THR A 85 -0.38 14.39 -21.56
CA THR A 85 -0.17 15.02 -22.87
C THR A 85 1.32 15.23 -23.18
N GLU A 86 2.15 15.47 -22.16
CA GLU A 86 3.61 15.53 -22.31
C GLU A 86 4.23 14.18 -22.73
N THR A 87 3.62 13.06 -22.35
CA THR A 87 4.09 11.71 -22.73
C THR A 87 3.56 11.21 -24.07
N MET A 88 2.58 11.90 -24.66
CA MET A 88 1.98 11.52 -25.94
C MET A 88 2.70 12.14 -27.13
N GLU A 89 2.72 11.41 -28.26
CA GLU A 89 3.21 11.89 -29.56
C GLU A 89 2.60 13.25 -29.96
N ASP A 90 3.40 14.06 -30.65
CA ASP A 90 3.00 15.39 -31.12
C ASP A 90 1.65 15.38 -31.86
N GLY A 91 0.78 16.30 -31.45
CA GLY A 91 -0.57 16.45 -32.01
C GLY A 91 -1.68 15.68 -31.30
N LYS A 92 -1.37 14.65 -30.49
CA LYS A 92 -2.36 14.00 -29.62
C LYS A 92 -2.46 14.73 -28.29
N THR A 93 -3.65 14.82 -27.70
CA THR A 93 -3.86 15.47 -26.40
C THR A 93 -4.75 14.59 -25.55
N MET A 94 -4.53 14.59 -24.24
CA MET A 94 -5.41 13.89 -23.32
C MET A 94 -6.65 14.74 -23.04
N ASP A 95 -7.82 14.16 -23.22
CA ASP A 95 -9.10 14.84 -22.96
C ASP A 95 -9.46 14.74 -21.47
N TYR A 96 -9.99 15.82 -20.90
CA TYR A 96 -10.39 15.86 -19.49
C TYR A 96 -11.52 14.88 -19.19
N ALA A 97 -12.34 14.56 -20.18
CA ALA A 97 -13.44 13.60 -20.06
C ALA A 97 -12.95 12.19 -19.72
N ASP A 98 -11.86 11.72 -20.36
CA ASP A 98 -11.33 10.37 -20.15
C ASP A 98 -10.68 10.23 -18.76
N VAL A 99 -9.99 11.30 -18.33
CA VAL A 99 -9.41 11.38 -16.99
C VAL A 99 -10.50 11.43 -15.93
N SER A 100 -11.54 12.24 -16.15
CA SER A 100 -12.72 12.34 -15.28
C SER A 100 -13.47 11.00 -15.18
N ALA A 101 -13.68 10.30 -16.29
CA ALA A 101 -14.31 8.98 -16.30
C ALA A 101 -13.50 7.96 -15.48
N THR A 102 -12.17 8.00 -15.55
CA THR A 102 -11.31 7.13 -14.75
C THR A 102 -11.34 7.50 -13.27
N PHE A 103 -11.40 8.80 -12.94
CA PHE A 103 -11.59 9.27 -11.57
C PHE A 103 -12.93 8.80 -10.98
N VAL A 104 -14.02 8.88 -11.74
CA VAL A 104 -15.34 8.38 -11.32
C VAL A 104 -15.27 6.88 -11.03
N ARG A 105 -14.65 6.08 -11.91
CA ARG A 105 -14.46 4.65 -11.65
C ARG A 105 -13.65 4.37 -10.38
N LEU A 106 -12.62 5.17 -10.09
CA LEU A 106 -11.81 5.05 -8.85
C LEU A 106 -12.61 5.41 -7.60
N ALA A 107 -13.53 6.37 -7.69
CA ALA A 107 -14.44 6.74 -6.61
C ALA A 107 -15.50 5.65 -6.39
N ASP A 108 -16.10 5.12 -7.47
CA ASP A 108 -17.11 4.06 -7.43
C ASP A 108 -16.57 2.76 -6.81
N THR A 109 -15.29 2.45 -7.02
CA THR A 109 -14.62 1.29 -6.40
C THR A 109 -13.95 1.61 -5.05
N HIS A 110 -14.19 2.80 -4.52
CA HIS A 110 -13.75 3.29 -3.21
C HIS A 110 -12.23 3.41 -3.02
N PHE A 111 -11.42 3.44 -4.08
CA PHE A 111 -9.96 3.68 -3.98
C PHE A 111 -9.63 5.14 -3.69
N VAL A 112 -10.55 6.06 -4.04
CA VAL A 112 -10.47 7.48 -3.74
C VAL A 112 -11.72 7.87 -2.96
N GLN A 113 -11.54 8.74 -1.95
CA GLN A 113 -12.63 9.18 -1.07
C GLN A 113 -12.51 10.66 -0.75
N ARG A 114 -13.65 11.30 -0.47
CA ARG A 114 -13.66 12.70 -0.01
C ARG A 114 -12.99 12.83 1.36
N CYS A 115 -12.34 13.97 1.57
CA CYS A 115 -11.83 14.35 2.87
C CYS A 115 -12.98 14.74 3.81
N PRO A 116 -12.79 14.64 5.13
CA PRO A 116 -13.73 15.17 6.11
C PRO A 116 -14.00 16.66 5.83
N LEU A 117 -15.27 17.03 5.76
CA LEU A 117 -15.72 18.38 5.42
C LEU A 117 -15.88 19.22 6.69
N VAL A 118 -15.73 20.53 6.55
CA VAL A 118 -16.19 21.48 7.56
C VAL A 118 -17.72 21.55 7.43
N PRO A 119 -18.51 21.31 8.49
CA PRO A 119 -19.94 21.54 8.45
C PRO A 119 -20.23 22.97 8.02
N GLU A 120 -21.17 23.16 7.09
CA GLU A 120 -21.72 24.49 6.82
C GLU A 120 -22.30 25.01 8.15
N ALA A 121 -21.65 26.02 8.73
CA ALA A 121 -22.19 26.68 9.91
C ALA A 121 -23.49 27.37 9.49
N PRO A 122 -24.59 27.24 10.25
CA PRO A 122 -25.75 28.10 10.02
C PRO A 122 -25.27 29.55 10.18
N GLU A 123 -25.50 30.39 9.17
CA GLU A 123 -25.23 31.82 9.17
C GLU A 123 -26.01 32.49 10.32
N THR A 124 -25.51 32.36 11.54
CA THR A 124 -26.01 33.03 12.73
C THR A 124 -24.93 34.03 13.12
N PRO A 125 -25.14 35.33 12.88
CA PRO A 125 -24.09 36.36 12.97
C PRO A 125 -23.61 36.68 14.40
N GLN A 126 -23.87 35.83 15.40
CA GLN A 126 -23.66 36.14 16.82
C GLN A 126 -22.69 35.23 17.59
N VAL A 127 -22.10 34.19 16.98
CA VAL A 127 -21.11 33.33 17.67
C VAL A 127 -19.71 33.59 17.12
N PRO A 128 -18.71 33.89 17.97
CA PRO A 128 -17.32 34.01 17.50
C PRO A 128 -16.86 32.69 16.87
N PRO A 129 -16.08 32.74 15.76
CA PRO A 129 -15.68 31.54 15.04
C PRO A 129 -14.90 30.61 15.98
N PRO A 130 -15.16 29.29 15.94
CA PRO A 130 -14.45 28.35 16.80
C PRO A 130 -12.93 28.38 16.50
N PRO A 131 -12.07 28.06 17.49
CA PRO A 131 -10.61 28.07 17.33
C PRO A 131 -10.09 27.18 16.19
N ALA A 132 -10.82 26.11 15.87
CA ALA A 132 -10.63 25.29 14.69
C ALA A 132 -11.98 24.65 14.28
N PRO A 133 -12.18 24.38 12.97
CA PRO A 133 -13.41 23.73 12.50
C PRO A 133 -13.47 22.27 12.94
N THR A 134 -14.60 21.81 13.45
CA THR A 134 -14.83 20.39 13.70
C THR A 134 -15.15 19.70 12.39
N LEU A 135 -14.25 18.85 11.89
CA LEU A 135 -14.46 18.14 10.64
C LEU A 135 -15.43 16.96 10.84
N VAL A 136 -16.42 16.83 9.96
CA VAL A 136 -17.40 15.75 10.00
C VAL A 136 -17.30 14.95 8.70
N VAL A 137 -17.40 13.62 8.83
CA VAL A 137 -17.45 12.70 7.69
C VAL A 137 -18.91 12.39 7.43
N ASN A 138 -19.42 12.79 6.26
CA ASN A 138 -20.74 12.33 5.80
C ASN A 138 -20.56 11.04 4.98
N GLU A 139 -20.97 9.90 5.53
CA GLU A 139 -20.80 8.59 4.89
C GLU A 139 -21.48 8.49 3.52
N LYS A 140 -22.60 9.20 3.34
CA LYS A 140 -23.37 9.17 2.08
C LYS A 140 -22.67 9.88 0.93
N ASP A 141 -21.87 10.90 1.23
CA ASP A 141 -21.23 11.74 0.20
C ASP A 141 -19.78 11.33 -0.07
N MET A 142 -19.24 10.37 0.69
CA MET A 142 -17.81 10.01 0.69
C MET A 142 -17.29 9.60 -0.70
N TYR A 143 -18.14 8.96 -1.50
CA TYR A 143 -17.81 8.43 -2.83
C TYR A 143 -18.60 9.10 -3.96
N VAL A 144 -19.53 10.00 -3.63
CA VAL A 144 -20.32 10.70 -4.65
C VAL A 144 -19.40 11.69 -5.36
N VAL A 145 -19.36 11.67 -6.68
CA VAL A 145 -18.55 12.62 -7.46
C VAL A 145 -19.42 13.82 -7.88
N PRO A 146 -18.96 15.07 -7.70
CA PRO A 146 -19.66 16.23 -8.23
C PRO A 146 -19.82 16.12 -9.75
N ARG A 147 -21.00 16.46 -10.28
CA ARG A 147 -21.22 16.49 -11.73
C ARG A 147 -20.54 17.71 -12.33
N LEU A 148 -19.28 17.58 -12.67
CA LEU A 148 -18.50 18.65 -13.31
C LEU A 148 -18.45 18.42 -14.81
N ASN A 149 -18.92 19.40 -15.59
CA ASN A 149 -18.71 19.43 -17.04
C ASN A 149 -17.30 19.95 -17.34
N LEU A 150 -16.27 19.19 -16.95
CA LEU A 150 -14.88 19.50 -17.26
C LEU A 150 -14.62 19.20 -18.73
N VAL A 151 -14.76 20.22 -19.58
CA VAL A 151 -14.41 20.15 -21.00
C VAL A 151 -13.07 20.86 -21.20
N GLY A 152 -12.07 20.13 -21.70
CA GLY A 152 -10.74 20.67 -21.91
C GLY A 152 -9.76 19.61 -22.36
N LYS A 153 -8.60 20.07 -22.82
CA LYS A 153 -7.49 19.26 -23.30
C LYS A 153 -6.25 19.57 -22.48
N GLY A 154 -5.44 18.56 -22.22
CA GLY A 154 -4.13 18.75 -21.59
C GLY A 154 -3.28 19.72 -22.40
N LYS A 155 -2.59 20.62 -21.69
CA LYS A 155 -1.68 21.57 -22.29
C LYS A 155 -0.28 20.97 -22.33
N ARG A 156 0.37 21.00 -23.49
CA ARG A 156 1.83 20.77 -23.57
C ARG A 156 2.54 22.00 -23.04
N ARG A 157 3.56 21.81 -22.19
CA ARG A 157 4.55 22.85 -21.94
C ARG A 157 5.29 23.17 -23.25
N ARG A 158 4.87 24.21 -23.96
CA ARG A 158 5.73 24.84 -24.96
C ARG A 158 6.76 25.68 -24.20
N SER A 159 8.04 25.30 -24.27
CA SER A 159 9.12 26.26 -24.04
C SER A 159 9.01 27.34 -25.12
N CYS A 160 9.10 28.60 -24.72
CA CYS A 160 8.83 29.78 -25.53
C CYS A 160 9.54 29.77 -26.90
N GLU A 161 8.77 29.89 -27.98
CA GLU A 161 9.17 30.54 -29.23
C GLU A 161 8.24 31.75 -29.43
N GLU A 162 8.50 32.85 -28.71
CA GLU A 162 7.93 34.15 -29.06
C GLU A 162 8.99 35.25 -28.81
N GLU A 163 10.11 35.21 -29.52
CA GLU A 163 10.92 36.41 -29.78
C GLU A 163 11.48 36.36 -31.20
N MET A 164 10.67 36.79 -32.19
CA MET A 164 11.03 37.66 -33.32
C MET A 164 9.96 37.57 -34.42
N GLY A 165 9.21 38.66 -34.62
CA GLY A 165 8.28 38.78 -35.74
C GLY A 165 7.47 40.07 -35.67
N GLU A 166 7.75 40.98 -36.58
CA GLU A 166 7.35 42.38 -36.62
C GLU A 166 5.83 42.65 -36.66
N HIS A 167 5.48 43.85 -36.18
CA HIS A 167 4.17 44.50 -36.24
C HIS A 167 3.31 44.16 -37.48
N LYS A 168 2.10 43.64 -37.27
CA LYS A 168 0.90 44.02 -38.07
C LYS A 168 -0.43 43.70 -37.39
N ALA A 169 -1.22 44.77 -37.24
CA ALA A 169 -2.68 44.88 -37.15
C ALA A 169 -3.43 44.24 -35.96
N LYS A 170 -4.03 45.15 -35.16
CA LYS A 170 -5.15 44.92 -34.24
C LYS A 170 -6.14 43.86 -34.76
N LYS A 171 -6.11 42.67 -34.16
CA LYS A 171 -7.28 41.81 -34.04
C LYS A 171 -7.53 41.57 -32.56
N GLN A 172 -8.78 41.76 -32.20
CA GLN A 172 -9.33 41.84 -30.86
C GLN A 172 -8.78 40.73 -29.96
N LYS A 173 -8.01 41.14 -28.95
CA LYS A 173 -7.53 40.28 -27.87
C LYS A 173 -8.75 39.90 -27.03
N GLN A 174 -9.35 38.76 -27.36
CA GLN A 174 -10.28 38.11 -26.46
C GLN A 174 -9.40 37.44 -25.40
N GLU A 175 -9.09 38.20 -24.36
CA GLU A 175 -8.59 37.65 -23.11
C GLU A 175 -9.68 36.72 -22.59
N GLU A 176 -9.57 35.43 -22.90
CA GLU A 176 -10.16 34.40 -22.03
C GLU A 176 -9.45 34.55 -20.69
N GLY A 177 -10.08 35.34 -19.84
CA GLY A 177 -9.66 35.55 -18.47
C GLY A 177 -9.44 34.20 -17.80
N ASP A 178 -8.35 34.12 -17.06
CA ASP A 178 -8.27 33.30 -15.86
C ASP A 178 -9.53 33.62 -15.04
N SER A 179 -10.56 32.80 -15.20
CA SER A 179 -11.85 33.00 -14.56
C SER A 179 -11.60 32.99 -13.07
N THR A 180 -11.69 34.16 -12.45
CA THR A 180 -11.59 34.39 -11.00
C THR A 180 -12.86 33.89 -10.27
N GLU A 181 -13.55 32.92 -10.86
CA GLU A 181 -14.60 32.15 -10.19
C GLU A 181 -13.92 30.94 -9.54
N PRO A 182 -14.14 30.69 -8.24
CA PRO A 182 -13.63 29.48 -7.62
C PRO A 182 -14.15 28.28 -8.44
N PRO A 183 -13.29 27.27 -8.69
CA PRO A 183 -13.72 26.11 -9.46
C PRO A 183 -14.97 25.52 -8.80
N PRO A 184 -15.90 24.95 -9.58
CA PRO A 184 -17.21 24.52 -9.10
C PRO A 184 -17.17 23.45 -7.99
N ASP A 185 -15.99 22.86 -7.74
CA ASP A 185 -15.71 21.90 -6.67
C ASP A 185 -14.82 22.45 -5.55
N ASP A 186 -14.73 23.79 -5.40
CA ASP A 186 -13.99 24.41 -4.31
C ASP A 186 -14.57 23.99 -2.94
N GLY A 187 -13.68 23.65 -2.01
CA GLY A 187 -14.03 23.03 -0.73
C GLY A 187 -14.25 21.51 -0.76
N ILE A 188 -14.33 20.86 -1.93
CA ILE A 188 -14.45 19.39 -2.05
C ILE A 188 -13.08 18.78 -2.33
N TYR A 189 -12.40 18.39 -1.25
CA TYR A 189 -11.09 17.74 -1.35
C TYR A 189 -11.20 16.22 -1.38
N TRP A 190 -10.37 15.61 -2.20
CA TRP A 190 -10.23 14.17 -2.34
C TRP A 190 -8.89 13.69 -1.81
N GLN A 191 -8.86 12.44 -1.36
CA GLN A 191 -7.68 11.75 -0.89
C GLN A 191 -7.75 10.26 -1.25
N VAL A 192 -6.60 9.60 -1.24
CA VAL A 192 -6.52 8.15 -1.45
C VAL A 192 -7.07 7.40 -0.22
N ASN A 193 -7.96 6.44 -0.46
CA ASN A 193 -8.44 5.53 0.56
C ASN A 193 -7.46 4.36 0.73
N ILE A 194 -6.59 4.47 1.71
CA ILE A 194 -5.56 3.45 1.98
C ILE A 194 -6.16 2.11 2.43
N ASP A 195 -7.27 2.14 3.16
CA ASP A 195 -7.89 0.93 3.70
C ASP A 195 -8.42 0.04 2.57
N ARG A 196 -8.90 0.66 1.47
CA ARG A 196 -9.31 -0.07 0.26
C ARG A 196 -8.14 -0.77 -0.43
N PHE A 197 -6.97 -0.14 -0.49
CA PHE A 197 -5.76 -0.80 -1.00
C PHE A 197 -5.33 -1.97 -0.12
N HIS A 198 -5.45 -1.84 1.20
CA HIS A 198 -5.13 -2.93 2.12
C HIS A 198 -6.09 -4.10 1.97
N GLN A 199 -7.39 -3.84 1.79
CA GLN A 199 -8.36 -4.86 1.44
C GLN A 199 -7.96 -5.60 0.15
N HIS A 200 -7.60 -4.86 -0.91
CA HIS A 200 -7.15 -5.45 -2.15
C HIS A 200 -5.88 -6.32 -1.97
N PHE A 201 -4.89 -5.86 -1.21
CA PHE A 201 -3.65 -6.61 -0.96
C PHE A 201 -3.86 -7.87 -0.13
N ARG A 202 -4.78 -7.82 0.83
CA ARG A 202 -5.22 -8.98 1.60
C ARG A 202 -5.86 -10.00 0.67
N ASP A 203 -6.80 -9.57 -0.17
CA ASP A 203 -7.52 -10.44 -1.08
C ASP A 203 -6.57 -11.09 -2.10
N GLN A 204 -5.59 -10.34 -2.64
CA GLN A 204 -4.55 -10.90 -3.51
C GLN A 204 -3.67 -11.95 -2.80
N SER A 205 -3.37 -11.73 -1.52
CA SER A 205 -2.56 -12.65 -0.71
C SER A 205 -3.31 -13.96 -0.44
N ILE A 206 -4.62 -13.89 -0.17
CA ILE A 206 -5.50 -15.06 -0.01
C ILE A 206 -5.58 -15.84 -1.33
N VAL A 207 -5.84 -15.14 -2.44
CA VAL A 207 -5.97 -15.77 -3.75
C VAL A 207 -4.66 -16.43 -4.20
N SER A 208 -3.51 -15.79 -3.98
CA SER A 208 -2.20 -16.37 -4.27
C SER A 208 -1.91 -17.60 -3.40
N ALA A 209 -2.32 -17.59 -2.12
CA ALA A 209 -2.18 -18.74 -1.24
C ALA A 209 -3.00 -19.95 -1.72
N VAL A 210 -4.25 -19.72 -2.16
CA VAL A 210 -5.12 -20.76 -2.72
C VAL A 210 -4.55 -21.30 -4.04
N ALA A 211 -4.08 -20.42 -4.94
CA ALA A 211 -3.48 -20.81 -6.22
C ALA A 211 -2.26 -21.73 -6.05
N ASN A 212 -1.40 -21.43 -5.08
CA ASN A 212 -0.20 -22.22 -4.81
C ASN A 212 -0.49 -23.57 -4.14
N ARG A 213 -1.64 -23.70 -3.46
CA ARG A 213 -1.99 -24.90 -2.70
C ARG A 213 -2.85 -25.88 -3.48
N MET A 214 -3.81 -25.36 -4.25
CA MET A 214 -4.78 -26.14 -5.00
C MET A 214 -4.50 -25.99 -6.50
N ASP A 215 -5.23 -25.08 -7.16
CA ASP A 215 -5.10 -24.79 -8.58
C ASP A 215 -5.54 -23.35 -8.90
N GLN A 216 -5.26 -22.92 -10.13
CA GLN A 216 -5.64 -21.60 -10.61
C GLN A 216 -7.17 -21.42 -10.63
N THR A 217 -7.92 -22.48 -10.92
CA THR A 217 -9.39 -22.47 -10.98
C THR A 217 -10.01 -22.17 -9.61
N SER A 218 -9.56 -22.86 -8.56
CA SER A 218 -9.99 -22.59 -7.18
C SER A 218 -9.67 -21.16 -6.76
N SER A 219 -8.50 -20.66 -7.18
CA SER A 219 -8.11 -19.27 -6.89
C SER A 219 -9.05 -18.25 -7.53
N GLU A 220 -9.57 -18.53 -8.74
CA GLU A 220 -10.51 -17.65 -9.42
C GLU A 220 -11.90 -17.67 -8.76
N ILE A 221 -12.34 -18.83 -8.28
CA ILE A 221 -13.59 -18.95 -7.50
C ILE A 221 -13.49 -18.09 -6.24
N VAL A 222 -12.39 -18.21 -5.49
CA VAL A 222 -12.15 -17.39 -4.28
C VAL A 222 -12.03 -15.91 -4.63
N ARG A 223 -11.38 -15.56 -5.75
CA ARG A 223 -11.30 -14.18 -6.26
C ARG A 223 -12.69 -13.61 -6.57
N ALA A 224 -13.57 -14.39 -7.20
CA ALA A 224 -14.95 -13.97 -7.47
C ALA A 224 -15.74 -13.74 -6.18
N MET A 225 -15.61 -14.65 -5.19
CA MET A 225 -16.24 -14.48 -3.88
C MET A 225 -15.78 -13.21 -3.15
N LEU A 226 -14.46 -12.95 -3.15
CA LEU A 226 -13.89 -11.75 -2.53
C LEU A 226 -14.33 -10.47 -3.24
N ARG A 227 -14.38 -10.47 -4.58
CA ARG A 227 -14.88 -9.32 -5.38
C ARG A 227 -16.33 -8.96 -5.05
N MET A 228 -17.21 -9.95 -4.93
CA MET A 228 -18.60 -9.70 -4.51
C MET A 228 -18.70 -9.18 -3.06
N SER A 229 -17.70 -9.46 -2.24
CA SER A 229 -17.65 -9.09 -0.83
C SER A 229 -16.98 -7.75 -0.57
N GLU A 230 -16.45 -7.06 -1.59
CA GLU A 230 -15.64 -5.85 -1.44
C GLU A 230 -16.38 -4.70 -0.76
N VAL A 231 -17.66 -4.50 -1.13
CA VAL A 231 -18.48 -3.38 -0.66
C VAL A 231 -19.36 -3.78 0.53
N THR A 232 -19.70 -5.05 0.65
CA THR A 232 -20.61 -5.55 1.69
C THR A 232 -19.88 -5.82 2.99
N THR A 233 -18.61 -6.25 2.94
CA THR A 233 -17.87 -6.70 4.11
C THR A 233 -16.95 -5.61 4.65
N SER A 234 -16.99 -5.35 5.96
CA SER A 234 -16.06 -4.42 6.59
C SER A 234 -14.63 -4.96 6.60
N SER A 235 -13.64 -4.08 6.52
CA SER A 235 -12.22 -4.46 6.42
C SER A 235 -11.74 -5.33 7.60
N GLY A 236 -12.32 -5.14 8.79
CA GLY A 236 -11.99 -5.89 10.01
C GLY A 236 -12.92 -7.07 10.33
N ALA A 237 -13.88 -7.40 9.46
CA ALA A 237 -14.77 -8.55 9.69
C ALA A 237 -13.99 -9.87 9.60
N PRO A 238 -14.32 -10.87 10.43
CA PRO A 238 -13.59 -12.12 10.44
C PRO A 238 -13.92 -13.04 9.26
N TYR A 239 -15.15 -12.94 8.75
CA TYR A 239 -15.68 -13.71 7.64
C TYR A 239 -16.40 -12.76 6.68
N THR A 240 -16.40 -13.09 5.40
CA THR A 240 -17.26 -12.41 4.42
C THR A 240 -18.73 -12.70 4.68
N HIS A 241 -19.60 -11.91 4.07
CA HIS A 241 -21.01 -12.28 3.96
C HIS A 241 -21.16 -13.65 3.26
N PRO A 242 -22.10 -14.49 3.71
CA PRO A 242 -22.41 -15.76 3.05
C PRO A 242 -22.90 -15.54 1.61
N LEU A 243 -22.32 -16.27 0.66
CA LEU A 243 -22.65 -16.22 -0.76
C LEU A 243 -23.17 -17.57 -1.22
N SER A 244 -24.24 -17.59 -2.02
CA SER A 244 -24.78 -18.84 -2.57
C SER A 244 -23.96 -19.33 -3.77
N SER A 245 -23.93 -20.64 -3.99
CA SER A 245 -23.23 -21.20 -5.17
C SER A 245 -23.78 -20.65 -6.50
N ASN A 246 -25.07 -20.33 -6.56
CA ASN A 246 -25.71 -19.72 -7.72
C ASN A 246 -25.20 -18.29 -8.00
N GLU A 247 -25.00 -17.48 -6.98
CA GLU A 247 -24.47 -16.12 -7.12
C GLU A 247 -23.01 -16.17 -7.57
N ILE A 248 -22.21 -17.05 -6.95
CA ILE A 248 -20.81 -17.28 -7.31
C ILE A 248 -20.72 -17.72 -8.78
N PHE A 249 -21.57 -18.66 -9.22
CA PHE A 249 -21.59 -19.12 -10.60
C PHE A 249 -21.85 -18.00 -11.61
N ARG A 250 -22.73 -17.05 -11.28
CA ARG A 250 -23.04 -15.89 -12.14
C ARG A 250 -21.93 -14.85 -12.16
N ALA A 251 -21.16 -14.75 -11.08
CA ALA A 251 -20.08 -13.78 -10.94
C ALA A 251 -18.74 -14.24 -11.54
N LEU A 252 -18.63 -15.53 -11.90
CA LEU A 252 -17.44 -16.06 -12.56
C LEU A 252 -17.25 -15.42 -13.95
N PRO A 253 -15.99 -15.11 -14.34
CA PRO A 253 -15.72 -14.59 -15.68
C PRO A 253 -16.11 -15.60 -16.76
N ALA A 254 -16.70 -15.11 -17.86
CA ALA A 254 -17.15 -15.93 -18.99
C ALA A 254 -16.05 -16.75 -19.70
N GLY A 255 -14.77 -16.49 -19.40
CA GLY A 255 -13.64 -17.28 -19.89
C GLY A 255 -13.47 -18.64 -19.21
N TYR A 256 -14.09 -18.85 -18.04
CA TYR A 256 -14.05 -20.11 -17.30
C TYR A 256 -15.29 -20.95 -17.61
N ASN A 257 -15.17 -21.90 -18.54
CA ASN A 257 -16.24 -22.82 -18.96
C ASN A 257 -16.48 -23.94 -17.92
N ILE A 258 -16.72 -23.58 -16.67
CA ILE A 258 -17.00 -24.52 -15.59
C ILE A 258 -18.51 -24.77 -15.53
N GLY A 259 -18.94 -26.03 -15.54
CA GLY A 259 -20.34 -26.37 -15.30
C GLY A 259 -20.70 -26.23 -13.82
N LYS A 260 -21.95 -25.87 -13.49
CA LYS A 260 -22.39 -25.67 -12.09
C LYS A 260 -22.05 -26.86 -11.17
N GLN A 261 -22.24 -28.09 -11.66
CA GLN A 261 -21.91 -29.31 -10.89
C GLN A 261 -20.42 -29.39 -10.52
N VAL A 262 -19.53 -28.93 -11.41
CA VAL A 262 -18.09 -28.91 -11.17
C VAL A 262 -17.74 -27.79 -10.18
N LEU A 263 -18.41 -26.64 -10.26
CA LEU A 263 -18.27 -25.58 -9.26
C LEU A 263 -18.64 -26.06 -7.86
N ASP A 264 -19.76 -26.77 -7.70
CA ASP A 264 -20.19 -27.30 -6.41
C ASP A 264 -19.17 -28.32 -5.84
N GLN A 265 -18.51 -29.11 -6.70
CA GLN A 265 -17.41 -29.99 -6.31
C GLN A 265 -16.19 -29.20 -5.81
N TYR A 266 -15.78 -28.14 -6.52
CA TYR A 266 -14.68 -27.27 -6.09
C TYR A 266 -14.98 -26.58 -4.76
N LEU A 267 -16.20 -26.07 -4.58
CA LEU A 267 -16.61 -25.41 -3.34
C LEU A 267 -16.63 -26.38 -2.15
N THR A 268 -17.01 -27.64 -2.37
CA THR A 268 -16.95 -28.68 -1.34
C THR A 268 -15.49 -29.00 -0.99
N LEU A 269 -14.63 -29.18 -2.00
CA LEU A 269 -13.19 -29.42 -1.79
C LEU A 269 -12.50 -28.26 -1.06
N LEU A 270 -12.89 -27.02 -1.37
CA LEU A 270 -12.40 -25.81 -0.68
C LEU A 270 -12.86 -25.73 0.78
N ALA A 271 -14.07 -26.20 1.07
CA ALA A 271 -14.64 -26.23 2.41
C ALA A 271 -14.03 -27.35 3.29
N ASP A 272 -13.64 -28.46 2.67
CA ASP A 272 -13.02 -29.61 3.37
C ASP A 272 -11.52 -29.40 3.65
N ASP A 273 -10.93 -28.30 3.16
CA ASP A 273 -9.50 -28.04 3.30
C ASP A 273 -9.11 -27.72 4.76
N PRO A 274 -8.05 -28.33 5.36
CA PRO A 274 -7.68 -28.12 6.76
C PRO A 274 -7.28 -26.69 7.15
N LEU A 275 -7.20 -25.77 6.19
CA LEU A 275 -6.88 -24.37 6.42
C LEU A 275 -8.11 -23.48 6.49
N GLU A 276 -9.28 -24.01 6.12
CA GLU A 276 -10.57 -23.34 6.26
C GLU A 276 -10.59 -21.94 5.60
N PHE A 277 -9.95 -21.80 4.43
CA PHE A 277 -10.02 -20.57 3.63
C PHE A 277 -11.46 -20.25 3.26
N VAL A 278 -12.24 -21.28 2.94
CA VAL A 278 -13.67 -21.20 2.66
C VAL A 278 -14.39 -22.07 3.68
N GLY A 279 -15.45 -21.56 4.30
CA GLY A 279 -16.32 -22.30 5.19
C GLY A 279 -17.73 -22.42 4.62
N LYS A 280 -18.40 -23.54 4.90
CA LYS A 280 -19.83 -23.72 4.59
C LYS A 280 -20.66 -23.21 5.79
N SER A 281 -21.44 -22.16 5.56
CA SER A 281 -22.25 -21.52 6.61
C SER A 281 -23.71 -21.97 6.62
N GLY A 282 -24.20 -22.57 5.52
CA GLY A 282 -25.56 -23.09 5.42
C GLY A 282 -25.83 -23.86 4.13
N ASP A 283 -27.01 -24.47 4.03
CA ASP A 283 -27.42 -25.31 2.90
C ASP A 283 -28.42 -24.62 1.94
N SER A 284 -28.86 -23.41 2.24
CA SER A 284 -29.78 -22.65 1.38
C SER A 284 -29.13 -22.30 0.03
N GLY A 285 -29.94 -22.28 -1.04
CA GLY A 285 -29.49 -21.77 -2.35
C GLY A 285 -28.43 -22.62 -3.06
N GLY A 286 -28.30 -23.92 -2.72
CA GLY A 286 -27.25 -24.79 -3.27
C GLY A 286 -25.97 -24.83 -2.44
N GLY A 287 -25.99 -24.26 -1.24
CA GLY A 287 -24.84 -24.12 -0.34
C GLY A 287 -24.44 -22.66 -0.20
N MET A 288 -24.30 -22.22 1.05
CA MET A 288 -23.83 -20.89 1.41
C MET A 288 -22.38 -20.97 1.87
N TYR A 289 -21.52 -20.22 1.21
CA TYR A 289 -20.07 -20.24 1.42
C TYR A 289 -19.59 -18.87 1.91
N THR A 290 -18.69 -18.88 2.88
CA THR A 290 -18.04 -17.69 3.44
C THR A 290 -16.54 -17.82 3.29
N VAL A 291 -15.83 -16.73 2.98
CA VAL A 291 -14.37 -16.71 2.98
C VAL A 291 -13.88 -16.21 4.34
N SER A 292 -12.95 -16.95 4.94
CA SER A 292 -12.27 -16.54 6.17
C SER A 292 -11.28 -15.42 5.86
N ILE A 293 -11.53 -14.24 6.41
CA ILE A 293 -10.71 -13.04 6.22
C ILE A 293 -9.58 -12.99 7.25
N LEU A 294 -9.82 -13.48 8.46
CA LEU A 294 -8.77 -13.59 9.46
C LEU A 294 -7.76 -14.64 9.02
N TRP A 295 -6.49 -14.28 9.13
CA TRP A 295 -5.37 -15.21 9.02
C TRP A 295 -5.27 -16.13 10.28
N GLY A 296 -6.38 -16.48 10.91
CA GLY A 296 -6.34 -17.07 12.24
C GLY A 296 -7.65 -17.68 12.75
N SER A 297 -7.74 -18.99 12.60
CA SER A 297 -8.30 -19.88 13.63
C SER A 297 -7.40 -21.07 13.98
N ASP A 298 -6.40 -21.45 13.17
CA ASP A 298 -5.41 -22.48 13.54
C ASP A 298 -4.10 -22.35 12.71
N PRO A 299 -2.99 -23.05 13.07
CA PRO A 299 -1.64 -22.49 13.04
C PRO A 299 -1.19 -22.05 11.65
N PRO A 300 -0.37 -20.98 11.57
CA PRO A 300 0.05 -20.43 10.30
C PRO A 300 0.81 -21.47 9.48
N HIS A 301 0.46 -21.51 8.20
CA HIS A 301 1.02 -22.31 7.13
C HIS A 301 2.55 -22.53 7.22
N PRO A 302 3.09 -23.65 6.68
CA PRO A 302 4.53 -23.85 6.43
C PRO A 302 5.23 -22.75 5.62
N SER A 303 4.43 -21.95 4.90
CA SER A 303 4.78 -20.81 4.05
C SER A 303 4.50 -19.46 4.74
N SER A 304 4.21 -19.44 6.04
CA SER A 304 4.11 -18.18 6.76
C SER A 304 5.44 -17.42 6.65
N PRO A 305 5.40 -16.10 6.38
CA PRO A 305 6.62 -15.29 6.30
C PRO A 305 7.41 -15.28 7.62
N THR A 306 6.81 -15.82 8.69
CA THR A 306 7.41 -16.03 10.00
C THR A 306 8.40 -17.18 10.07
N THR A 307 8.43 -18.14 9.12
CA THR A 307 9.56 -19.09 9.07
C THR A 307 10.80 -18.36 8.59
N PRO A 308 11.84 -18.20 9.43
CA PRO A 308 13.00 -17.45 9.01
C PRO A 308 13.77 -18.29 7.99
N ASN A 309 13.83 -17.82 6.74
CA ASN A 309 14.81 -18.31 5.76
C ASN A 309 16.25 -18.20 6.29
N VAL A 310 16.45 -17.38 7.32
CA VAL A 310 17.70 -17.13 8.04
C VAL A 310 18.28 -18.38 8.71
N PHE A 311 17.46 -19.35 9.14
CA PHE A 311 17.97 -20.52 9.88
C PHE A 311 18.02 -21.83 9.07
N GLY A 312 17.75 -21.77 7.78
CA GLY A 312 17.80 -22.93 6.89
C GLY A 312 16.65 -23.94 7.07
N SER A 313 16.58 -24.90 6.15
CA SER A 313 15.45 -25.84 6.02
C SER A 313 15.23 -26.74 7.25
N ARG A 314 16.32 -27.18 7.92
CA ARG A 314 16.26 -28.02 9.13
C ARG A 314 15.63 -27.27 10.32
N CYS A 315 16.00 -26.01 10.51
CA CYS A 315 15.45 -25.17 11.57
C CYS A 315 13.96 -24.88 11.29
N ALA A 316 13.60 -24.57 10.04
CA ALA A 316 12.20 -24.41 9.64
C ALA A 316 11.35 -25.69 9.89
N ARG A 317 11.95 -26.88 9.76
CA ARG A 317 11.28 -28.15 10.10
C ARG A 317 10.93 -28.22 11.59
N ILE A 318 11.87 -27.90 12.48
CA ILE A 318 11.64 -27.86 13.93
C ILE A 318 10.54 -26.84 14.27
N PHE A 319 10.59 -25.65 13.65
CA PHE A 319 9.60 -24.61 13.88
C PHE A 319 8.18 -25.05 13.47
N ARG A 320 8.02 -25.65 12.29
CA ARG A 320 6.73 -26.19 11.82
C ARG A 320 6.22 -27.33 12.70
N LEU A 321 7.12 -28.16 13.21
CA LEU A 321 6.79 -29.24 14.14
C LEU A 321 6.23 -28.66 15.46
N LEU A 322 6.89 -27.64 16.03
CA LEU A 322 6.43 -26.95 17.23
C LEU A 322 5.07 -26.26 17.02
N LEU A 323 4.83 -25.65 15.85
CA LEU A 323 3.53 -25.07 15.53
C LEU A 323 2.38 -26.09 15.50
N ARG A 324 2.62 -27.30 14.96
CA ARG A 324 1.59 -28.34 14.86
C ARG A 324 1.31 -29.05 16.18
N LYS A 325 2.35 -29.33 16.98
CA LYS A 325 2.23 -30.08 18.24
C LYS A 325 2.05 -29.19 19.46
N LYS A 326 2.23 -27.87 19.32
CA LYS A 326 2.12 -26.80 20.33
C LYS A 326 3.15 -26.87 21.46
N HIS A 327 3.30 -28.02 22.12
CA HIS A 327 4.23 -28.23 23.23
C HIS A 327 5.06 -29.48 22.99
N LEU A 328 6.40 -29.35 22.97
CA LEU A 328 7.31 -30.49 22.79
C LEU A 328 8.53 -30.41 23.70
N GLU A 329 8.97 -31.58 24.19
CA GLU A 329 10.25 -31.75 24.87
C GLU A 329 11.40 -31.92 23.86
N GLN A 330 12.64 -31.69 24.30
CA GLN A 330 13.83 -31.80 23.43
C GLN A 330 13.92 -33.17 22.73
N LYS A 331 13.74 -34.27 23.47
CA LYS A 331 13.80 -35.63 22.93
C LYS A 331 12.73 -35.87 21.85
N GLN A 332 11.53 -35.35 22.06
CA GLN A 332 10.43 -35.48 21.09
C GLN A 332 10.71 -34.67 19.82
N VAL A 333 11.34 -33.49 19.95
CA VAL A 333 11.77 -32.70 18.78
C VAL A 333 12.80 -33.49 17.96
N GLU A 334 13.77 -34.13 18.60
CA GLU A 334 14.79 -34.96 17.94
C GLU A 334 14.15 -36.13 17.17
N ASP A 335 13.27 -36.89 17.83
CA ASP A 335 12.60 -38.06 17.28
C ASP A 335 11.66 -37.68 16.12
N PHE A 336 10.80 -36.67 16.28
CA PHE A 336 9.83 -36.28 15.25
C PHE A 336 10.45 -35.48 14.10
N ALA A 337 11.52 -34.72 14.33
CA ALA A 337 12.18 -33.98 13.26
C ALA A 337 13.17 -34.84 12.47
N MET A 338 13.54 -36.01 13.00
CA MET A 338 14.61 -36.88 12.50
C MET A 338 15.93 -36.11 12.36
N ILE A 339 16.30 -35.37 13.40
CA ILE A 339 17.51 -34.54 13.45
C ILE A 339 18.39 -35.02 14.61
N PRO A 340 19.73 -35.13 14.42
CA PRO A 340 20.63 -35.54 15.50
C PRO A 340 20.55 -34.61 16.72
N ALA A 341 20.63 -35.19 17.92
CA ALA A 341 20.44 -34.49 19.19
C ALA A 341 21.27 -33.21 19.35
N LYS A 342 22.57 -33.27 19.00
CA LYS A 342 23.48 -32.12 19.08
C LYS A 342 22.98 -30.96 18.22
N GLU A 343 22.55 -31.26 17.00
CA GLU A 343 22.14 -30.25 16.03
C GLU A 343 20.77 -29.65 16.36
N ALA A 344 19.82 -30.50 16.79
CA ALA A 344 18.50 -30.07 17.22
C ALA A 344 18.60 -29.12 18.42
N LYS A 345 19.46 -29.45 19.40
CA LYS A 345 19.73 -28.63 20.57
C LYS A 345 20.31 -27.26 20.19
N ASP A 346 21.33 -27.24 19.33
CA ASP A 346 21.93 -25.98 18.86
C ASP A 346 20.92 -25.09 18.12
N MET A 347 20.04 -25.68 17.30
CA MET A 347 18.99 -24.95 16.60
C MET A 347 17.91 -24.40 17.56
N LEU A 348 17.46 -25.21 18.53
CA LEU A 348 16.48 -24.78 19.53
C LEU A 348 16.97 -23.60 20.36
N TYR A 349 18.24 -23.63 20.80
CA TYR A 349 18.80 -22.52 21.56
C TYR A 349 18.96 -21.25 20.74
N LYS A 350 19.32 -21.35 19.45
CA LYS A 350 19.34 -20.19 18.54
C LYS A 350 17.94 -19.59 18.38
N MET A 351 16.91 -20.43 18.21
CA MET A 351 15.53 -19.93 18.14
C MET A 351 15.06 -19.29 19.45
N LEU A 352 15.51 -19.83 20.59
CA LEU A 352 15.20 -19.30 21.91
C LEU A 352 15.87 -17.94 22.15
N SER A 353 17.16 -17.79 21.82
CA SER A 353 17.87 -16.50 21.94
C SER A 353 17.27 -15.42 21.04
N GLU A 354 16.73 -15.83 19.90
CA GLU A 354 16.08 -14.96 18.93
C GLU A 354 14.58 -14.78 19.20
N ASN A 355 14.04 -15.29 20.31
CA ASN A 355 12.63 -15.20 20.73
C ASN A 355 11.59 -15.73 19.70
N PHE A 356 12.00 -16.66 18.84
CA PHE A 356 11.06 -17.40 17.99
C PHE A 356 10.35 -18.54 18.75
N VAL A 357 11.01 -19.07 19.78
CA VAL A 357 10.50 -20.15 20.63
C VAL A 357 10.58 -19.67 22.09
N SER A 358 9.56 -20.02 22.88
CA SER A 358 9.51 -19.79 24.32
C SER A 358 9.60 -21.11 25.09
N LEU A 359 10.24 -21.06 26.25
CA LEU A 359 10.24 -22.16 27.21
C LEU A 359 9.05 -22.02 28.16
N GLN A 360 8.26 -23.09 28.27
CA GLN A 360 7.21 -23.24 29.26
C GLN A 360 7.68 -24.24 30.31
N GLU A 361 7.84 -23.77 31.54
CA GLU A 361 8.27 -24.56 32.68
C GLU A 361 7.05 -25.13 33.40
N ILE A 362 6.99 -26.45 33.51
CA ILE A 362 5.96 -27.14 34.30
C ILE A 362 6.65 -27.82 35.48
N PRO A 363 6.60 -27.21 36.68
CA PRO A 363 7.27 -27.75 37.86
C PRO A 363 6.48 -28.94 38.43
N LYS A 364 7.15 -30.01 38.83
CA LYS A 364 6.52 -31.11 39.60
C LYS A 364 6.30 -30.76 41.07
N THR A 365 7.11 -29.84 41.59
CA THR A 365 7.12 -29.39 42.99
C THR A 365 7.07 -27.87 43.03
N PRO A 366 6.42 -27.25 44.02
CA PRO A 366 6.25 -25.78 44.09
C PRO A 366 7.57 -25.01 44.19
N ASP A 367 8.69 -25.69 44.47
CA ASP A 367 10.02 -25.09 44.57
C ASP A 367 10.65 -24.74 43.22
N HIS A 368 9.98 -25.04 42.08
CA HIS A 368 10.46 -24.77 40.71
C HIS A 368 11.89 -25.27 40.41
N ALA A 369 12.39 -26.26 41.17
CA ALA A 369 13.75 -26.76 41.02
C ALA A 369 13.99 -27.34 39.60
N PRO A 370 15.05 -26.91 38.87
CA PRO A 370 15.29 -27.33 37.49
C PRO A 370 15.35 -28.85 37.26
N SER A 371 15.80 -29.61 38.26
CA SER A 371 15.87 -31.08 38.21
C SER A 371 14.51 -31.77 38.25
N ARG A 372 13.46 -31.07 38.69
CA ARG A 372 12.09 -31.56 38.84
C ARG A 372 11.08 -30.76 38.01
N THR A 373 11.56 -30.01 37.03
CA THR A 373 10.74 -29.19 36.13
C THR A 373 10.83 -29.72 34.71
N PHE A 374 9.68 -29.85 34.04
CA PHE A 374 9.65 -30.15 32.61
C PHE A 374 9.79 -28.85 31.81
N TYR A 375 10.66 -28.87 30.81
CA TYR A 375 10.90 -27.75 29.90
C TYR A 375 10.26 -28.06 28.56
N LEU A 376 9.13 -27.42 28.28
CA LEU A 376 8.42 -27.57 27.01
C LEU A 376 8.71 -26.38 26.11
N TYR A 377 9.13 -26.67 24.88
CA TYR A 377 9.27 -25.65 23.85
C TYR A 377 7.92 -25.36 23.23
N THR A 378 7.62 -24.07 23.12
CA THR A 378 6.35 -23.54 22.62
C THR A 378 6.60 -22.39 21.65
N VAL A 379 5.70 -22.17 20.70
CA VAL A 379 5.78 -21.03 19.78
C VAL A 379 4.55 -20.17 19.98
N ASN A 380 4.77 -18.94 20.45
CA ASN A 380 3.73 -17.92 20.49
C ASN A 380 3.76 -17.10 19.20
N VAL A 381 2.85 -17.44 18.27
CA VAL A 381 2.76 -16.81 16.95
C VAL A 381 2.60 -15.29 17.04
N LEU A 382 1.77 -14.79 17.96
CA LEU A 382 1.51 -13.35 18.11
C LEU A 382 2.76 -12.61 18.62
N SER A 383 3.46 -13.19 19.60
CA SER A 383 4.70 -12.62 20.12
C SER A 383 5.80 -12.60 19.07
N SER A 384 5.98 -13.72 18.35
CA SER A 384 6.96 -13.83 17.27
C SER A 384 6.64 -12.87 16.12
N ALA A 385 5.37 -12.69 15.77
CA ALA A 385 4.93 -11.74 14.74
C ALA A 385 5.25 -10.29 15.14
N ARG A 386 4.96 -9.88 16.38
CA ARG A 386 5.28 -8.53 16.90
C ARG A 386 6.78 -8.27 16.92
N MET A 387 7.56 -9.25 17.36
CA MET A 387 9.02 -9.17 17.34
C MET A 387 9.54 -9.03 15.91
N LEU A 388 9.06 -9.87 14.99
CA LEU A 388 9.48 -9.82 13.59
C LEU A 388 9.11 -8.49 12.95
N LEU A 389 7.91 -7.97 13.23
CA LEU A 389 7.48 -6.65 12.77
C LEU A 389 8.42 -5.54 13.26
N HIS A 390 8.83 -5.56 14.54
CA HIS A 390 9.81 -4.62 15.07
C HIS A 390 11.17 -4.71 14.34
N ARG A 391 11.64 -5.93 14.03
CA ARG A 391 12.85 -6.14 13.24
C ARG A 391 12.70 -5.58 11.83
N CYS A 392 11.56 -5.78 11.17
CA CYS A 392 11.28 -5.23 9.85
C CYS A 392 11.38 -3.69 9.84
N TYR A 393 10.80 -3.00 10.82
CA TYR A 393 10.93 -1.54 10.90
C TYR A 393 12.38 -1.09 11.06
N LYS A 394 13.17 -1.79 11.90
CA LYS A 394 14.60 -1.51 12.04
C LYS A 394 15.37 -1.78 10.75
N SER A 395 15.05 -2.86 10.04
CA SER A 395 15.64 -3.18 8.75
C SER A 395 15.38 -2.09 7.71
N VAL A 396 14.15 -1.59 7.61
CA VAL A 396 13.82 -0.47 6.71
C VAL A 396 14.59 0.78 7.11
N ALA A 397 14.64 1.14 8.39
CA ALA A 397 15.40 2.31 8.85
C ALA A 397 16.89 2.21 8.48
N ASN A 398 17.52 1.06 8.69
CA ASN A 398 18.91 0.83 8.31
C ASN A 398 19.14 0.93 6.79
N LEU A 399 18.20 0.43 5.97
CA LEU A 399 18.25 0.55 4.51
C LEU A 399 18.15 2.02 4.08
N MET A 400 17.24 2.78 4.68
CA MET A 400 17.08 4.21 4.42
C MET A 400 18.34 5.01 4.81
N GLU A 401 18.91 4.72 5.98
CA GLU A 401 20.17 5.34 6.44
C GLU A 401 21.32 5.02 5.49
N ARG A 402 21.40 3.78 5.00
CA ARG A 402 22.43 3.37 4.03
C ARG A 402 22.27 4.11 2.70
N ARG A 403 21.05 4.22 2.16
CA ARG A 403 20.77 4.99 0.94
C ARG A 403 21.17 6.46 1.12
N GLN A 404 20.76 7.08 2.23
CA GLN A 404 21.11 8.47 2.52
C GLN A 404 22.63 8.68 2.64
N HIS A 405 23.33 7.72 3.25
CA HIS A 405 24.79 7.75 3.33
C HIS A 405 25.43 7.72 1.94
N GLU A 406 25.04 6.77 1.09
CA GLU A 406 25.59 6.63 -0.27
C GLU A 406 25.28 7.85 -1.15
N THR A 407 24.07 8.43 -1.05
CA THR A 407 23.71 9.67 -1.74
C THR A 407 24.50 10.87 -1.23
N LYS A 408 24.76 10.95 0.08
CA LYS A 408 25.49 12.07 0.69
C LYS A 408 26.98 12.05 0.33
N GLU A 409 27.62 10.88 0.35
CA GLU A 409 29.03 10.73 -0.05
C GLU A 409 29.24 11.13 -1.51
N ASN A 410 28.33 10.71 -2.39
CA ASN A 410 28.41 10.98 -3.83
C ASN A 410 27.69 12.27 -4.26
N LYS A 411 27.30 13.15 -3.33
CA LYS A 411 26.50 14.35 -3.62
C LYS A 411 27.12 15.25 -4.71
N ARG A 412 28.44 15.46 -4.65
CA ARG A 412 29.15 16.28 -5.65
C ARG A 412 29.05 15.69 -7.06
N LEU A 413 29.16 14.37 -7.16
CA LEU A 413 29.09 13.65 -8.42
C LEU A 413 27.66 13.66 -8.99
N LEU A 414 26.64 13.51 -8.13
CA LEU A 414 25.24 13.64 -8.51
C LEU A 414 24.91 15.06 -9.00
N GLU A 415 25.37 16.09 -8.30
CA GLU A 415 25.19 17.49 -8.75
C GLU A 415 25.88 17.78 -10.08
N LYS A 416 27.07 17.21 -10.31
CA LYS A 416 27.77 17.30 -11.60
C LYS A 416 26.95 16.62 -12.71
N SER A 417 26.48 15.40 -12.47
CA SER A 417 25.63 14.64 -13.41
C SER A 417 24.35 15.41 -13.76
N GLN A 418 23.65 15.93 -12.74
CA GLN A 418 22.41 16.68 -12.95
C GLN A 418 22.61 17.97 -13.75
N ARG A 419 23.74 18.67 -13.55
CA ARG A 419 24.08 19.86 -14.36
C ARG A 419 24.36 19.49 -15.80
N VAL A 420 25.10 18.40 -16.05
CA VAL A 420 25.38 17.91 -17.40
C VAL A 420 24.08 17.51 -18.10
N GLU A 421 23.20 16.75 -17.44
CA GLU A 421 21.87 16.38 -17.97
C GLU A 421 21.00 17.62 -18.27
N ALA A 422 21.01 18.64 -17.41
CA ALA A 422 20.26 19.88 -17.63
C ALA A 422 20.80 20.66 -18.84
N ILE A 423 22.12 20.71 -19.04
CA ILE A 423 22.74 21.35 -20.21
C ILE A 423 22.38 20.55 -21.47
N LEU A 424 22.49 19.22 -21.45
CA LEU A 424 22.10 18.36 -22.56
C LEU A 424 20.64 18.58 -22.96
N ALA A 425 19.72 18.61 -21.98
CA ALA A 425 18.30 18.88 -22.25
C ALA A 425 18.06 20.26 -22.87
N SER A 426 18.79 21.30 -22.42
CA SER A 426 18.68 22.66 -22.98
C SER A 426 19.25 22.76 -24.40
N MET A 427 20.35 22.06 -24.69
CA MET A 427 21.00 22.05 -26.01
C MET A 427 20.20 21.22 -27.01
N GLN A 428 19.61 20.10 -26.59
CA GLN A 428 18.69 19.31 -27.41
C GLN A 428 17.44 20.10 -27.78
N ALA A 429 16.88 20.88 -26.85
CA ALA A 429 15.74 21.76 -27.14
C ALA A 429 16.07 22.88 -28.14
N THR A 430 17.35 23.30 -28.20
CA THR A 430 17.83 24.34 -29.13
C THR A 430 18.24 23.76 -30.49
N GLY A 431 18.22 22.43 -30.66
CA GLY A 431 18.62 21.77 -31.91
C GLY A 431 20.13 21.78 -32.16
N ALA A 432 20.95 21.68 -31.10
CA ALA A 432 22.41 21.67 -31.20
C ALA A 432 22.97 20.47 -31.98
N GLU A 433 24.14 20.65 -32.61
CA GLU A 433 24.83 19.60 -33.38
C GLU A 433 25.30 18.44 -32.48
N GLU A 434 25.30 17.21 -33.01
CA GLU A 434 25.66 15.99 -32.26
C GLU A 434 27.06 16.04 -31.64
N VAL A 435 27.99 16.79 -32.25
CA VAL A 435 29.36 16.97 -31.75
C VAL A 435 29.39 17.71 -30.41
N GLN A 436 28.57 18.76 -30.27
CA GLN A 436 28.48 19.52 -29.02
C GLN A 436 27.85 18.70 -27.89
N LEU A 437 26.90 17.81 -28.23
CA LEU A 437 26.30 16.89 -27.26
C LEU A 437 27.31 15.87 -26.74
N GLN A 438 28.18 15.34 -27.61
CA GLN A 438 29.24 14.41 -27.22
C GLN A 438 30.28 15.07 -26.30
N GLU A 439 30.70 16.31 -26.59
CA GLU A 439 31.64 17.06 -25.73
C GLU A 439 31.09 17.27 -24.32
N ILE A 440 29.80 17.59 -24.21
CA ILE A 440 29.11 17.75 -22.92
C ILE A 440 29.00 16.41 -22.19
N GLU A 441 28.75 15.31 -22.90
CA GLU A 441 28.72 13.98 -22.32
C GLU A 441 30.09 13.58 -21.77
N GLU A 442 31.17 13.91 -22.47
CA GLU A 442 32.57 13.66 -22.07
C GLU A 442 33.02 14.46 -20.85
N MET A 443 32.27 15.49 -20.42
CA MET A 443 32.52 16.17 -19.14
C MET A 443 32.42 15.22 -17.94
N ILE A 444 31.68 14.12 -18.07
CA ILE A 444 31.67 13.02 -17.10
C ILE A 444 32.69 11.98 -17.55
N THR A 445 33.77 11.89 -16.78
CA THR A 445 34.87 10.96 -17.08
C THR A 445 34.42 9.51 -16.98
N ALA A 446 35.05 8.60 -17.74
CA ALA A 446 34.75 7.16 -17.68
C ALA A 446 34.72 6.56 -16.25
N PRO A 447 35.66 6.86 -15.33
CA PRO A 447 35.58 6.35 -13.95
C PRO A 447 34.39 6.94 -13.17
N GLU A 448 34.05 8.21 -13.38
CA GLU A 448 32.88 8.84 -12.77
C GLU A 448 31.57 8.19 -13.26
N ARG A 449 31.48 7.85 -14.56
CA ARG A 449 30.34 7.10 -15.10
C ARG A 449 30.21 5.72 -14.45
N GLN A 450 31.31 5.00 -14.30
CA GLN A 450 31.31 3.69 -13.63
C GLN A 450 30.87 3.81 -12.16
N GLN A 451 31.30 4.85 -11.45
CA GLN A 451 30.87 5.13 -10.08
C GLN A 451 29.38 5.47 -10.00
N LEU A 452 28.86 6.29 -10.92
CA LEU A 452 27.42 6.61 -11.03
C LEU A 452 26.58 5.37 -11.31
N GLU A 453 27.03 4.48 -12.21
CA GLU A 453 26.34 3.22 -12.48
C GLU A 453 26.31 2.30 -11.26
N SER A 454 27.44 2.17 -10.56
CA SER A 454 27.53 1.39 -9.33
C SER A 454 26.58 1.94 -8.26
N LEU A 455 26.57 3.26 -8.07
CA LEU A 455 25.67 3.95 -7.16
C LEU A 455 24.20 3.71 -7.53
N LYS A 456 23.83 3.88 -8.80
CA LYS A 456 22.46 3.63 -9.29
C LYS A 456 22.04 2.18 -9.04
N ARG A 457 22.92 1.21 -9.30
CA ARG A 457 22.64 -0.21 -9.03
C ARG A 457 22.46 -0.48 -7.53
N ASN A 458 23.26 0.14 -6.66
CA ASN A 458 23.15 -0.03 -5.21
C ASN A 458 21.88 0.60 -4.66
N VAL A 459 21.56 1.84 -5.06
CA VAL A 459 20.33 2.53 -4.66
C VAL A 459 19.10 1.76 -5.12
N ASN A 460 19.06 1.32 -6.40
CA ASN A 460 17.94 0.51 -6.90
C ASN A 460 17.75 -0.80 -6.14
N LYS A 461 18.84 -1.46 -5.72
CA LYS A 461 18.77 -2.67 -4.88
C LYS A 461 18.21 -2.35 -3.49
N ILE A 462 18.62 -1.22 -2.90
CA ILE A 462 18.11 -0.79 -1.60
C ILE A 462 16.61 -0.46 -1.71
N ASP A 463 16.20 0.31 -2.71
CA ASP A 463 14.80 0.68 -2.96
C ASP A 463 13.92 -0.57 -3.20
N ALA A 464 14.40 -1.53 -3.98
CA ALA A 464 13.70 -2.80 -4.18
C ALA A 464 13.58 -3.61 -2.87
N SER A 465 14.63 -3.59 -2.05
CA SER A 465 14.63 -4.27 -0.75
C SER A 465 13.68 -3.60 0.25
N GLU A 466 13.58 -2.27 0.25
CA GLU A 466 12.61 -1.51 1.05
C GLU A 466 11.17 -1.94 0.72
N ASN A 467 10.84 -2.04 -0.58
CA ASN A 467 9.52 -2.50 -1.03
C ASN A 467 9.23 -3.95 -0.60
N GLN A 468 10.22 -4.85 -0.70
CA GLN A 468 10.05 -6.25 -0.32
C GLN A 468 9.83 -6.42 1.20
N VAL A 469 10.55 -5.64 2.02
CA VAL A 469 10.37 -5.68 3.48
C VAL A 469 8.99 -5.13 3.86
N ASP A 470 8.48 -4.12 3.15
CA ASP A 470 7.12 -3.61 3.38
C ASP A 470 6.04 -4.67 3.12
N GLU A 471 6.19 -5.52 2.11
CA GLU A 471 5.24 -6.62 1.89
C GLU A 471 5.13 -7.53 3.12
N THR A 472 6.26 -7.79 3.78
CA THR A 472 6.31 -8.57 5.03
C THR A 472 5.65 -7.79 6.18
N ILE A 473 5.92 -6.49 6.29
CA ILE A 473 5.29 -5.60 7.28
C ILE A 473 3.77 -5.64 7.14
N PHE A 474 3.25 -5.53 5.91
CA PHE A 474 1.82 -5.55 5.64
C PHE A 474 1.15 -6.84 6.14
N VAL A 475 1.73 -8.01 5.84
CA VAL A 475 1.17 -9.29 6.29
C VAL A 475 1.18 -9.41 7.81
N LEU A 476 2.28 -9.04 8.47
CA LEU A 476 2.41 -9.12 9.93
C LEU A 476 1.48 -8.14 10.65
N GLU A 477 1.37 -6.91 10.17
CA GLU A 477 0.44 -5.92 10.73
C GLU A 477 -1.01 -6.37 10.55
N SER A 478 -1.39 -6.82 9.36
CA SER A 478 -2.75 -7.31 9.09
C SER A 478 -3.11 -8.46 10.03
N PHE A 479 -2.19 -9.40 10.25
CA PHE A 479 -2.37 -10.47 11.23
C PHE A 479 -2.55 -9.93 12.66
N ILE A 480 -1.68 -9.03 13.12
CA ILE A 480 -1.74 -8.47 14.47
C ILE A 480 -3.03 -7.66 14.68
N GLU A 481 -3.41 -6.81 13.74
CA GLU A 481 -4.63 -6.00 13.78
C GLU A 481 -5.88 -6.89 13.81
N SER A 482 -5.89 -7.97 13.02
CA SER A 482 -6.99 -8.93 12.98
C SER A 482 -7.17 -9.71 14.30
N THR A 483 -6.06 -9.94 15.04
CA THR A 483 -6.08 -10.65 16.32
C THR A 483 -6.50 -9.73 17.47
N MET A 484 -6.28 -8.42 17.33
CA MET A 484 -6.73 -7.41 18.29
C MET A 484 -8.20 -7.09 18.06
N ARG A 485 -9.11 -7.82 18.72
CA ARG A 485 -10.49 -7.37 18.86
C ARG A 485 -10.48 -6.04 19.63
N LYS A 486 -10.61 -4.92 18.91
CA LYS A 486 -10.91 -3.64 19.55
C LYS A 486 -12.28 -3.80 20.21
N PRO A 487 -12.40 -3.51 21.52
CA PRO A 487 -13.64 -3.68 22.26
C PRO A 487 -14.77 -2.80 21.71
#